data_AF-A0A2W0EJM0-F1
#
_entry.id   AF-A0A2W0EJM0-F1
#
_cell.length_a   1.000
_cell.length_b   1.000
_cell.length_c   1.000
_cell.angle_alpha   90.00
_cell.angle_beta   90.00
_cell.angle_gamma   90.00
#
_symmetry.space_group_name_H-M   'P 1'
#
loop_
_entity.id
_entity.type
_entity.pdbx_description
1 polymer ?
#
loop_
_entity_poly.entity_id
_entity_poly.type
_entity_poly.pdbx_seq_one_letter_code
_entity_poly.pdbx_strand_id
1 'polypeptide(L)'
;SVLAQRLIEWEAVMQAKGSQDLLGPSTKRAIEMILAGHSPEEAGRYGTTNGAAMRITPVGIAANVANPQRFIEAVVQACQVTHNTTLGISSAAAVAAVVSAGINGMDLGEALNLGQQFAQQAENHGHWVAGGRIASRISWARSISVDSDNGLLADLLYDVIGTSVASQESVVVSFA
;
A
#
# COMPACT_ATOMS: atom_id res chain seq x y z
N SER A 1 2.84 13.26 14.77
CA SER A 1 1.58 12.55 14.44
C SER A 1 1.31 11.47 15.48
N VAL A 2 0.05 11.25 15.89
CA VAL A 2 -0.32 10.15 16.80
C VAL A 2 0.09 8.79 16.23
N LEU A 3 -0.08 8.59 14.91
CA LEU A 3 0.32 7.34 14.25
C LEU A 3 1.82 7.08 14.36
N ALA A 4 2.65 8.11 14.17
CA ALA A 4 4.11 7.99 14.31
C ALA A 4 4.48 7.55 15.73
N GLN A 5 3.90 8.20 16.75
CA GLN A 5 4.14 7.86 18.14
C GLN A 5 3.74 6.41 18.46
N ARG A 6 2.57 5.96 17.97
CA ARG A 6 2.11 4.57 18.13
C ARG A 6 3.01 3.56 17.44
N LEU A 7 3.55 3.88 16.27
CA LEU A 7 4.50 3.02 15.56
C LEU A 7 5.83 2.88 16.32
N ILE A 8 6.35 3.99 16.88
CA ILE A 8 7.56 3.99 17.70
C ILE A 8 7.35 3.18 18.99
N GLU A 9 6.24 3.41 19.69
CA GLU A 9 5.88 2.66 20.90
C GLU A 9 5.77 1.16 20.62
N TRP A 10 5.10 0.81 19.52
CA TRP A 10 4.95 -0.58 19.11
C TRP A 10 6.30 -1.23 18.76
N GLU A 11 7.19 -0.53 18.03
CA GLU A 11 8.52 -1.04 17.70
C GLU A 11 9.33 -1.31 18.97
N ALA A 12 9.35 -0.38 19.93
CA ALA A 12 10.05 -0.56 21.19
C ALA A 12 9.56 -1.81 21.95
N VAL A 13 8.24 -2.06 21.95
CA VAL A 13 7.65 -3.26 22.56
C VAL A 13 8.07 -4.52 21.80
N MET A 14 8.14 -4.49 20.46
CA MET A 14 8.56 -5.64 19.66
C MET A 14 10.04 -5.97 19.84
N GLN A 15 10.90 -4.94 19.88
CA GLN A 15 12.33 -5.10 20.18
C GLN A 15 12.55 -5.70 21.57
N ALA A 16 11.80 -5.24 22.58
CA ALA A 16 11.86 -5.80 23.94
C ALA A 16 11.43 -7.29 23.99
N LYS A 17 10.62 -7.74 23.03
CA LYS A 17 10.22 -9.15 22.87
C LYS A 17 11.18 -9.98 22.01
N GLY A 18 12.31 -9.41 21.58
CA GLY A 18 13.29 -10.09 20.73
C GLY A 18 12.90 -10.20 19.25
N SER A 19 11.84 -9.51 18.82
CA SER A 19 11.33 -9.59 17.44
C SER A 19 11.79 -8.38 16.62
N GLN A 20 13.04 -8.43 16.15
CA GLN A 20 13.72 -7.29 15.53
C GLN A 20 13.37 -7.06 14.05
N ASP A 21 12.78 -8.06 13.37
CA ASP A 21 12.54 -8.04 11.91
C ASP A 21 11.06 -7.84 11.53
N LEU A 22 10.22 -7.36 12.44
CA LEU A 22 8.79 -7.16 12.15
C LEU A 22 8.51 -5.89 11.33
N LEU A 23 9.47 -4.96 11.26
CA LEU A 23 9.34 -3.77 10.43
C LEU A 23 10.04 -3.95 9.09
N GLY A 24 9.26 -3.80 8.02
CA GLY A 24 9.82 -3.67 6.68
C GLY A 24 10.77 -2.46 6.58
N PRO A 25 11.73 -2.50 5.64
CA PRO A 25 12.84 -1.55 5.58
C PRO A 25 12.39 -0.08 5.45
N SER A 26 11.28 0.19 4.75
CA SER A 26 10.75 1.55 4.64
C SER A 26 10.23 2.11 5.96
N THR A 27 9.52 1.29 6.75
CA THR A 27 8.97 1.73 8.03
C THR A 27 10.07 1.92 9.07
N LYS A 28 11.04 1.00 9.12
CA LYS A 28 12.21 1.14 10.00
C LYS A 28 12.95 2.45 9.73
N ARG A 29 13.31 2.71 8.46
CA ARG A 29 13.97 3.97 8.07
C ARG A 29 13.14 5.20 8.43
N ALA A 30 11.83 5.16 8.21
CA ALA A 30 10.97 6.29 8.55
C ALA A 30 10.96 6.57 10.06
N ILE A 31 10.94 5.53 10.90
CA ILE A 31 11.03 5.69 12.35
C ILE A 31 12.41 6.24 12.76
N GLU A 32 13.49 5.71 12.20
CA GLU A 32 14.85 6.23 12.44
C GLU A 32 14.97 7.72 12.09
N MET A 33 14.37 8.17 10.98
CA MET A 33 14.32 9.58 10.61
C MET A 33 13.55 10.44 11.63
N ILE A 34 12.41 9.95 12.13
CA ILE A 34 11.62 10.67 13.14
C ILE A 34 12.40 10.78 14.46
N LEU A 35 13.07 9.70 14.87
CA LEU A 35 13.92 9.70 16.06
C LEU A 35 15.14 10.62 15.90
N ALA A 36 15.62 10.82 14.67
CA ALA A 36 16.66 11.80 14.34
C ALA A 36 16.14 13.26 14.24
N GLY A 37 14.84 13.50 14.49
CA GLY A 37 14.24 14.84 14.54
C GLY A 37 13.65 15.34 13.22
N HIS A 38 13.59 14.50 12.18
CA HIS A 38 12.90 14.86 10.93
C HIS A 38 11.38 14.90 11.11
N SER A 39 10.71 15.69 10.27
CA SER A 39 9.26 15.72 10.21
C SER A 39 8.67 14.39 9.68
N PRO A 40 7.42 14.03 10.04
CA PRO A 40 6.74 12.87 9.47
C PRO A 40 6.68 12.89 7.94
N GLU A 41 6.50 14.08 7.36
CA GLU A 41 6.45 14.30 5.92
C GLU A 41 7.78 13.93 5.23
N GLU A 42 8.91 14.31 5.83
CA GLU A 42 10.25 13.95 5.36
C GLU A 42 10.52 12.45 5.53
N ALA A 43 10.14 11.88 6.67
CA ALA A 43 10.34 10.47 6.98
C ALA A 43 9.63 9.54 5.98
N GLY A 44 8.42 9.90 5.55
CA GLY A 44 7.63 9.11 4.62
C GLY A 44 8.10 9.19 3.15
N ARG A 45 8.96 10.16 2.80
CA ARG A 45 9.29 10.54 1.40
C ARG A 45 9.89 9.44 0.54
N TYR A 46 10.36 8.36 1.15
CA TYR A 46 11.11 7.31 0.45
C TYR A 46 10.45 5.93 0.54
N GLY A 47 9.29 5.80 1.18
CA GLY A 47 8.66 4.49 1.38
C GLY A 47 8.11 3.91 0.09
N THR A 48 8.74 2.84 -0.42
CA THR A 48 8.39 2.18 -1.69
C THR A 48 7.92 0.73 -1.52
N THR A 49 7.94 0.22 -0.28
CA THR A 49 7.47 -1.13 0.07
C THR A 49 5.98 -1.15 0.37
N ASN A 50 5.40 -2.34 0.46
CA ASN A 50 3.97 -2.56 0.74
C ASN A 50 3.50 -2.21 2.16
N GLY A 51 4.39 -1.70 3.02
CA GLY A 51 4.13 -1.50 4.45
C GLY A 51 2.96 -0.57 4.76
N ALA A 52 2.61 0.35 3.86
CA ALA A 52 1.38 1.12 3.99
C ALA A 52 0.13 0.31 3.58
N ALA A 53 0.19 -0.39 2.46
CA ALA A 53 -0.92 -1.20 1.95
C ALA A 53 -1.28 -2.35 2.92
N MET A 54 -0.29 -3.04 3.49
CA MET A 54 -0.53 -4.18 4.40
C MET A 54 -1.27 -3.82 5.69
N ARG A 55 -1.33 -2.53 6.05
CA ARG A 55 -1.99 -2.03 7.26
C ARG A 55 -3.14 -1.07 6.98
N ILE A 56 -3.55 -0.92 5.72
CA ILE A 56 -4.54 0.10 5.33
C ILE A 56 -5.99 -0.30 5.59
N THR A 57 -6.25 -1.59 5.86
CA THR A 57 -7.60 -2.14 6.06
C THR A 57 -8.50 -1.30 6.99
N PRO A 58 -8.03 -0.79 8.14
CA PRO A 58 -8.88 0.06 9.00
C PRO A 58 -9.39 1.33 8.30
N VAL A 59 -8.62 1.92 7.39
CA VAL A 59 -9.06 3.06 6.57
C VAL A 59 -10.14 2.62 5.58
N GLY A 60 -9.95 1.47 4.93
CA GLY A 60 -10.96 0.89 4.03
C GLY A 60 -12.30 0.58 4.74
N ILE A 61 -12.26 0.24 6.03
CA ILE A 61 -13.45 0.06 6.86
C ILE A 61 -14.09 1.41 7.24
N ALA A 62 -13.28 2.38 7.66
CA ALA A 62 -13.78 3.64 8.22
C ALA A 62 -14.16 4.70 7.18
N ALA A 63 -13.56 4.66 5.98
CA ALA A 63 -13.81 5.59 4.89
C ALA A 63 -14.54 4.89 3.75
N ASN A 64 -15.57 5.55 3.21
CA ASN A 64 -16.39 5.00 2.13
C ASN A 64 -15.93 5.52 0.76
N VAL A 65 -15.67 4.60 -0.18
CA VAL A 65 -15.37 4.91 -1.59
C VAL A 65 -16.43 5.74 -2.30
N ALA A 66 -17.67 5.78 -1.80
CA ALA A 66 -18.74 6.68 -2.28
C ALA A 66 -18.42 8.18 -2.06
N ASN A 67 -17.43 8.51 -1.23
CA ASN A 67 -16.87 9.86 -1.11
C ASN A 67 -15.37 9.84 -1.47
N PRO A 68 -15.02 9.88 -2.77
CA PRO A 68 -13.65 9.65 -3.22
C PRO A 68 -12.63 10.62 -2.63
N GLN A 69 -12.99 11.90 -2.50
CA GLN A 69 -12.10 12.93 -1.98
C GLN A 69 -11.72 12.64 -0.52
N ARG A 70 -12.72 12.44 0.34
CA ARG A 70 -12.48 12.14 1.77
C ARG A 70 -11.79 10.79 1.94
N PHE A 71 -12.09 9.83 1.09
CA PHE A 71 -11.45 8.52 1.09
C PHE A 71 -9.95 8.64 0.80
N ILE A 72 -9.57 9.34 -0.27
CA ILE A 72 -8.16 9.54 -0.63
C ILE A 72 -7.43 10.34 0.44
N GLU A 73 -8.04 11.38 1.01
CA GLU A 73 -7.46 12.14 2.13
C GLU A 73 -7.12 11.25 3.33
N ALA A 74 -8.02 10.35 3.71
CA ALA A 74 -7.78 9.40 4.80
C ALA A 74 -6.63 8.43 4.48
N VAL A 75 -6.54 7.94 3.24
CA VAL A 75 -5.43 7.10 2.79
C VAL A 75 -4.10 7.85 2.84
N VAL A 76 -4.05 9.08 2.32
CA VAL A 76 -2.85 9.93 2.34
C VAL A 76 -2.38 10.15 3.78
N GLN A 77 -3.29 10.49 4.68
CA GLN A 77 -2.96 10.67 6.11
C GLN A 77 -2.37 9.41 6.76
N ALA A 78 -2.89 8.23 6.44
CA ALA A 78 -2.37 6.96 6.96
C ALA A 78 -0.98 6.59 6.40
N CYS A 79 -0.66 7.04 5.19
CA CYS A 79 0.60 6.77 4.51
C CYS A 79 1.70 7.77 4.88
N GLN A 80 1.34 9.01 5.23
CA GLN A 80 2.22 10.17 5.36
C GLN A 80 3.51 9.92 6.15
N VAL A 81 3.44 9.16 7.24
CA VAL A 81 4.58 8.95 8.14
C VAL A 81 5.67 8.06 7.53
N THR A 82 5.30 7.11 6.67
CA THR A 82 6.22 6.01 6.29
C THR A 82 6.32 5.72 4.80
N HIS A 83 5.29 6.10 4.04
CA HIS A 83 5.14 5.80 2.61
C HIS A 83 4.41 6.97 1.93
N ASN A 84 4.87 8.19 2.19
CA ASN A 84 4.40 9.42 1.53
C ASN A 84 4.95 9.51 0.10
N THR A 85 4.73 8.48 -0.69
CA THR A 85 5.20 8.35 -2.07
C THR A 85 4.05 8.02 -2.98
N THR A 86 4.18 8.33 -4.27
CA THR A 86 3.19 7.95 -5.27
C THR A 86 2.93 6.44 -5.25
N LEU A 87 3.98 5.60 -5.19
CA LEU A 87 3.84 4.15 -5.09
C LEU A 87 3.16 3.70 -3.80
N GLY A 88 3.56 4.27 -2.66
CA GLY A 88 3.01 3.91 -1.36
C GLY A 88 1.53 4.24 -1.22
N ILE A 89 1.15 5.48 -1.59
CA ILE A 89 -0.22 5.98 -1.48
C ILE A 89 -1.12 5.28 -2.51
N SER A 90 -0.70 5.14 -3.78
CA SER A 90 -1.49 4.40 -4.78
C SER A 90 -1.73 2.95 -4.37
N SER A 91 -0.74 2.29 -3.79
CA SER A 91 -0.89 0.89 -3.32
C SER A 91 -1.88 0.78 -2.17
N ALA A 92 -1.76 1.68 -1.19
CA ALA A 92 -2.68 1.74 -0.06
C ALA A 92 -4.11 2.07 -0.50
N ALA A 93 -4.27 3.00 -1.45
CA ALA A 93 -5.57 3.37 -2.00
C ALA A 93 -6.24 2.20 -2.71
N ALA A 94 -5.49 1.42 -3.49
CA ALA A 94 -6.00 0.21 -4.16
C ALA A 94 -6.59 -0.77 -3.15
N VAL A 95 -5.81 -1.19 -2.16
CA VAL A 95 -6.23 -2.19 -1.16
C VAL A 95 -7.39 -1.65 -0.30
N ALA A 96 -7.31 -0.40 0.16
CA ALA A 96 -8.37 0.20 0.96
C ALA A 96 -9.69 0.27 0.18
N ALA A 97 -9.64 0.56 -1.12
CA ALA A 97 -10.85 0.70 -1.94
C ALA A 97 -11.51 -0.65 -2.16
N VAL A 98 -10.74 -1.72 -2.38
CA VAL A 98 -11.28 -3.10 -2.44
C VAL A 98 -11.99 -3.47 -1.15
N VAL A 99 -11.36 -3.18 0.01
CA VAL A 99 -11.97 -3.45 1.33
C VAL A 99 -13.27 -2.67 1.51
N SER A 100 -13.25 -1.36 1.24
CA SER A 100 -14.42 -0.48 1.38
C SER A 100 -15.56 -0.91 0.45
N ALA A 101 -15.25 -1.25 -0.80
CA ALA A 101 -16.22 -1.75 -1.77
C ALA A 101 -16.83 -3.09 -1.36
N GLY A 102 -16.02 -4.03 -0.88
CA GLY A 102 -16.51 -5.32 -0.39
C GLY A 102 -17.44 -5.18 0.80
N ILE A 103 -17.14 -4.26 1.73
CA ILE A 103 -18.05 -3.93 2.86
C ILE A 103 -19.38 -3.36 2.36
N ASN A 104 -19.34 -2.58 1.28
CA ASN A 104 -20.55 -2.07 0.62
C ASN A 104 -21.31 -3.14 -0.19
N GLY A 105 -20.84 -4.39 -0.22
CA GLY A 105 -21.49 -5.51 -0.91
C GLY A 105 -21.18 -5.61 -2.40
N MET A 106 -20.13 -4.94 -2.89
CA MET A 106 -19.67 -5.03 -4.28
C MET A 106 -19.06 -6.40 -4.58
N ASP A 107 -19.28 -6.94 -5.79
CA ASP A 107 -18.62 -8.16 -6.25
C ASP A 107 -17.10 -7.99 -6.29
N LEU A 108 -16.35 -9.07 -6.08
CA LEU A 108 -14.89 -9.04 -6.03
C LEU A 108 -14.28 -8.48 -7.32
N GLY A 109 -14.79 -8.87 -8.50
CA GLY A 109 -14.25 -8.40 -9.78
C GLY A 109 -14.42 -6.89 -9.97
N GLU A 110 -15.57 -6.36 -9.55
CA GLU A 110 -15.88 -4.93 -9.56
C GLU A 110 -15.07 -4.17 -8.50
N ALA A 111 -14.92 -4.74 -7.30
CA ALA A 111 -14.12 -4.15 -6.22
C ALA A 111 -12.64 -4.02 -6.62
N LEU A 112 -12.08 -5.04 -7.29
CA LEU A 112 -10.72 -4.99 -7.86
C LEU A 112 -10.59 -3.93 -8.96
N ASN A 113 -11.60 -3.76 -9.82
CA ASN A 113 -11.64 -2.67 -10.81
C ASN A 113 -11.64 -1.30 -10.11
N LEU A 114 -12.42 -1.15 -9.05
CA LEU A 114 -12.49 0.09 -8.29
C LEU A 114 -11.16 0.36 -7.57
N GLY A 115 -10.52 -0.66 -7.01
CA GLY A 115 -9.18 -0.57 -6.42
C GLY A 115 -8.15 0.00 -7.41
N GLN A 116 -8.13 -0.51 -8.64
CA GLN A 116 -7.28 0.04 -9.71
C GLN A 116 -7.57 1.52 -9.97
N GLN A 117 -8.84 1.93 -10.03
CA GLN A 117 -9.23 3.32 -10.27
C GLN A 117 -8.77 4.25 -9.13
N PHE A 118 -8.92 3.83 -7.87
CA PHE A 118 -8.43 4.60 -6.73
C PHE A 118 -6.91 4.68 -6.68
N ALA A 119 -6.19 3.61 -7.06
CA ALA A 119 -4.74 3.68 -7.21
C ALA A 119 -4.31 4.73 -8.26
N GLN A 120 -5.05 4.84 -9.36
CA GLN A 120 -4.79 5.83 -10.42
C GLN A 120 -5.07 7.27 -9.95
N GLN A 121 -6.16 7.48 -9.23
CA GLN A 121 -6.52 8.80 -8.67
C GLN A 121 -5.49 9.25 -7.62
N ALA A 122 -5.08 8.32 -6.74
CA ALA A 122 -4.15 8.59 -5.66
C ALA A 122 -2.69 8.83 -6.12
N GLU A 123 -2.36 8.52 -7.37
CA GLU A 123 -1.00 8.69 -7.93
C GLU A 123 -0.55 10.16 -7.92
N ASN A 124 -1.50 11.11 -7.90
CA ASN A 124 -1.20 12.55 -7.83
C ASN A 124 -0.80 13.04 -6.43
N HIS A 125 -0.67 12.14 -5.45
CA HIS A 125 -0.33 12.47 -4.07
C HIS A 125 1.03 11.92 -3.64
N GLY A 126 1.63 12.58 -2.66
CA GLY A 126 2.94 12.21 -2.10
C GLY A 126 4.11 12.57 -3.01
N HIS A 127 5.29 12.04 -2.65
CA HIS A 127 6.51 12.28 -3.41
C HIS A 127 6.68 11.28 -4.54
N TRP A 128 7.03 11.77 -5.73
CA TRP A 128 7.39 10.90 -6.83
C TRP A 128 8.64 10.09 -6.49
N VAL A 129 8.60 8.80 -6.84
CA VAL A 129 9.71 7.85 -6.73
C VAL A 129 9.80 7.05 -8.03
N ALA A 130 11.01 6.62 -8.38
CA ALA A 130 11.22 5.85 -9.60
C ALA A 130 10.49 4.50 -9.57
N GLY A 131 9.87 4.14 -10.68
CA GLY A 131 9.20 2.85 -10.84
C GLY A 131 7.96 2.89 -11.74
N GLY A 132 7.52 1.71 -12.19
CA GLY A 132 6.24 1.54 -12.88
C GLY A 132 5.03 1.88 -11.99
N ARG A 133 4.01 2.50 -12.59
CA ARG A 133 2.79 2.94 -11.91
C ARG A 133 1.97 1.77 -11.40
N ILE A 134 1.48 1.87 -10.16
CA ILE A 134 0.69 0.79 -9.51
C ILE A 134 -0.57 0.46 -10.29
N ALA A 135 -1.37 1.46 -10.67
CA ALA A 135 -2.63 1.24 -11.38
C ALA A 135 -2.42 0.55 -12.75
N SER A 136 -1.40 0.96 -13.51
CA SER A 136 -1.07 0.34 -14.80
C SER A 136 -0.60 -1.11 -14.62
N ARG A 137 0.20 -1.38 -13.59
CA ARG A 137 0.67 -2.74 -13.29
C ARG A 137 -0.48 -3.65 -12.81
N ILE A 138 -1.39 -3.15 -11.96
CA ILE A 138 -2.62 -3.86 -11.57
C ILE A 138 -3.47 -4.19 -12.80
N SER A 139 -3.68 -3.22 -13.69
CA SER A 139 -4.46 -3.43 -14.92
C SER A 139 -3.85 -4.53 -15.79
N TRP A 140 -2.52 -4.55 -15.90
CA TRP A 140 -1.81 -5.57 -16.68
C TRP A 140 -1.85 -6.94 -16.00
N ALA A 141 -1.56 -7.02 -14.70
CA ALA A 141 -1.62 -8.27 -13.92
C ALA A 141 -2.96 -9.00 -14.11
N ARG A 142 -4.06 -8.26 -14.00
CA ARG A 142 -5.42 -8.78 -14.16
C ARG A 142 -5.74 -9.30 -15.56
N SER A 143 -5.10 -8.76 -16.59
CA SER A 143 -5.28 -9.27 -17.97
C SER A 143 -4.65 -10.64 -18.16
N ILE A 144 -3.60 -10.97 -17.42
CA ILE A 144 -2.88 -12.24 -17.59
C ILE A 144 -3.60 -13.38 -16.87
N SER A 145 -4.21 -13.10 -15.72
CA SER A 145 -4.91 -14.11 -14.93
C SER A 145 -6.19 -14.63 -15.57
N VAL A 146 -6.81 -13.86 -16.46
CA VAL A 146 -8.05 -14.27 -17.16
C VAL A 146 -7.78 -15.38 -18.19
N ASP A 147 -6.57 -15.42 -18.75
CA ASP A 147 -6.27 -16.24 -19.95
C ASP A 147 -5.25 -17.38 -19.70
N SER A 148 -4.78 -17.59 -18.46
CA SER A 148 -3.64 -18.48 -18.17
C SER A 148 -4.02 -19.80 -17.49
N ASP A 149 -3.27 -20.87 -17.81
CA ASP A 149 -3.24 -22.11 -17.02
C ASP A 149 -2.62 -21.83 -15.64
N ASN A 150 -3.16 -22.44 -14.58
CA ASN A 150 -2.82 -22.15 -13.18
C ASN A 150 -1.33 -22.34 -12.86
N GLY A 151 -0.68 -23.34 -13.46
CA GLY A 151 0.76 -23.59 -13.27
C GLY A 151 1.62 -22.49 -13.89
N LEU A 152 1.33 -22.16 -15.15
CA LEU A 152 2.00 -21.07 -15.87
C LEU A 152 1.73 -19.70 -15.25
N LEU A 153 0.53 -19.50 -14.69
CA LEU A 153 0.18 -18.28 -13.98
C LEU A 153 1.09 -18.09 -12.77
N ALA A 154 1.27 -19.12 -11.92
CA ALA A 154 2.11 -19.02 -10.74
C ALA A 154 3.56 -18.63 -11.06
N ASP A 155 4.15 -19.26 -12.08
CA ASP A 155 5.50 -18.92 -12.54
C ASP A 155 5.57 -17.49 -13.08
N LEU A 156 4.58 -17.06 -13.88
CA LEU A 156 4.54 -15.70 -14.41
C LEU A 156 4.38 -14.64 -13.32
N LEU A 157 3.55 -14.90 -12.30
CA LEU A 157 3.39 -14.02 -11.15
C LEU A 157 4.71 -13.87 -10.39
N TYR A 158 5.44 -14.97 -10.20
CA TYR A 158 6.72 -14.96 -9.50
C TYR A 158 7.84 -14.30 -10.33
N ASP A 159 8.00 -14.68 -11.60
CA ASP A 159 9.12 -14.27 -12.45
C ASP A 159 8.95 -12.87 -13.07
N VAL A 160 7.72 -12.43 -13.34
CA VAL A 160 7.47 -11.17 -14.08
C VAL A 160 6.90 -10.06 -13.19
N ILE A 161 5.97 -10.40 -12.29
CA ILE A 161 5.45 -9.41 -11.33
C ILE A 161 6.37 -9.31 -10.13
N GLY A 162 6.77 -10.44 -9.56
CA GLY A 162 7.52 -10.53 -8.30
C GLY A 162 6.61 -10.66 -7.08
N THR A 163 7.15 -11.25 -6.02
CA THR A 163 6.46 -11.46 -4.74
C THR A 163 7.24 -10.92 -3.53
N SER A 164 8.11 -9.91 -3.73
CA SER A 164 8.85 -9.28 -2.63
C SER A 164 8.03 -8.23 -1.87
N VAL A 165 8.67 -7.58 -0.88
CA VAL A 165 8.09 -6.47 -0.12
C VAL A 165 7.89 -5.19 -0.93
N ALA A 166 8.43 -5.08 -2.15
CA ALA A 166 8.20 -3.93 -3.00
C ALA A 166 6.70 -3.78 -3.34
N SER A 167 6.16 -2.56 -3.28
CA SER A 167 4.74 -2.33 -3.57
C SER A 167 4.34 -2.78 -4.97
N GLN A 168 5.22 -2.60 -5.95
CA GLN A 168 4.99 -2.94 -7.35
C GLN A 168 4.98 -4.44 -7.65
N GLU A 169 5.36 -5.23 -6.65
CA GLU A 169 5.40 -6.69 -6.68
C GLU A 169 4.23 -7.21 -5.84
N SER A 170 4.37 -7.24 -4.52
CA SER A 170 3.36 -7.77 -3.58
C SER A 170 1.94 -7.21 -3.71
N VAL A 171 1.77 -5.90 -3.94
CA VAL A 171 0.41 -5.34 -4.08
C VAL A 171 -0.14 -5.66 -5.45
N VAL A 172 0.69 -5.56 -6.50
CA VAL A 172 0.26 -5.88 -7.87
C VAL A 172 -0.12 -7.35 -8.01
N VAL A 173 0.70 -8.27 -7.49
CA VAL A 173 0.44 -9.71 -7.56
C VAL A 173 -0.81 -10.10 -6.77
N SER A 174 -1.14 -9.37 -5.69
CA SER A 174 -2.38 -9.62 -4.94
C SER A 174 -3.66 -9.25 -5.69
N PHE A 175 -3.55 -8.48 -6.78
CA PHE A 175 -4.65 -8.13 -7.66
C PHE A 175 -4.72 -9.02 -8.90
N ALA A 176 -3.71 -9.86 -9.14
CA ALA A 176 -3.69 -10.77 -10.27
C ALA A 176 -4.79 -11.84 -10.11
#